data_AF-F9U6X0-F1
#
_entry.id   AF-F9U6X0-F1
#
_cell.length_a   1.000
_cell.length_b   1.000
_cell.length_c   1.000
_cell.angle_alpha   90.00
_cell.angle_beta   90.00
_cell.angle_gamma   90.00
#
_symmetry.space_group_name_H-M   'P 1'
#
loop_
_entity.id
_entity.type
_entity.pdbx_description
1 polymer ?
#
loop_
_entity_poly.entity_id
_entity_poly.type
_entity_poly.pdbx_seq_one_letter_code
_entity_poly.pdbx_strand_id
1 'polypeptide(L)'
;MLEQLPAPDNDRYRFTCSSGDHADEQYELRLSVCPNPVCRCGSISIQMTSDASTDHGVSLPPATFLIDVMNGCLDTTGDKTMQAEQALGELFVDRLSDEDWASLRGIFFSVKRFLTENAADEDLDVYFPVSEIDRDSLMVDFHQILPYAEIKLVEACDKRFALMEHYCVKPGCSCSDVFVTLVNADVVSEVPSADDEPVLVIDYKSRSWRVERLGRENAVLLEHLGTRLSTEDDARHFQARHDRLRSLYLLYKQRHRSGSSTRVRDARKVGRNDPCPCGSGKKYKKCCLGSAGR
;
A
#
# COMPACT_ATOMS: atom_id res chain seq x y z
N MET A 1 8.13 23.63 -3.93
CA MET A 1 7.78 24.14 -5.28
C MET A 1 6.31 23.90 -5.60
N LEU A 2 5.71 22.90 -4.96
CA LEU A 2 4.29 22.63 -4.94
C LEU A 2 3.64 23.31 -3.71
N GLU A 3 2.63 24.15 -3.91
CA GLU A 3 1.89 24.83 -2.82
C GLU A 3 0.39 24.50 -2.93
N GLN A 4 -0.23 24.04 -1.84
CA GLN A 4 -1.68 23.81 -1.83
C GLN A 4 -2.43 25.15 -1.82
N LEU A 5 -3.43 25.30 -2.69
CA LEU A 5 -4.28 26.50 -2.68
C LEU A 5 -5.25 26.47 -1.48
N PRO A 6 -5.58 27.63 -0.89
CA PRO A 6 -6.49 27.69 0.26
C PRO A 6 -7.90 27.20 -0.10
N ALA A 7 -8.62 26.68 0.90
CA ALA A 7 -10.00 26.18 0.79
C ALA A 7 -10.94 27.16 0.03
N PRO A 8 -11.94 26.64 -0.71
CA PRO A 8 -12.50 25.29 -0.65
C PRO A 8 -11.79 24.22 -1.50
N ASP A 9 -10.73 24.58 -2.22
CA ASP A 9 -10.16 23.76 -3.28
C ASP A 9 -9.01 22.84 -2.81
N ASN A 10 -9.31 21.89 -1.93
CA ASN A 10 -8.31 21.00 -1.32
C ASN A 10 -7.55 20.10 -2.33
N ASP A 11 -8.01 20.00 -3.57
CA ASP A 11 -7.39 19.25 -4.67
C ASP A 11 -6.57 20.11 -5.65
N ARG A 12 -6.54 21.46 -5.47
CA ARG A 12 -5.79 22.39 -6.31
C ARG A 12 -4.45 22.80 -5.68
N TYR A 13 -3.42 22.80 -6.50
CA TYR A 13 -2.06 23.15 -6.11
C TYR A 13 -1.49 24.13 -7.12
N ARG A 14 -0.55 24.97 -6.68
CA ARG A 14 0.26 25.80 -7.53
C ARG A 14 1.64 25.17 -7.67
N PHE A 15 2.14 25.11 -8.89
CA PHE A 15 3.50 24.76 -9.20
C PHE A 15 4.20 25.94 -9.85
N THR A 16 5.38 26.30 -9.36
CA THR A 16 6.20 27.36 -9.95
C THR A 16 7.50 26.76 -10.45
N CYS A 17 7.79 26.98 -11.73
CA CYS A 17 9.03 26.50 -12.31
C CYS A 17 10.21 27.36 -11.84
N SER A 18 11.22 26.74 -11.24
CA SER A 18 12.33 27.44 -10.58
C SER A 18 13.49 27.84 -11.50
N SER A 19 13.52 27.38 -12.77
CA SER A 19 14.61 27.67 -13.72
C SER A 19 14.35 27.13 -15.15
N GLY A 20 15.07 27.63 -16.16
CA GLY A 20 14.95 27.21 -17.56
C GLY A 20 14.08 28.15 -18.41
N ASP A 21 13.72 27.75 -19.62
CA ASP A 21 12.96 28.58 -20.57
C ASP A 21 11.56 28.97 -20.06
N HIS A 22 11.07 28.26 -19.04
CA HIS A 22 9.78 28.48 -18.36
C HIS A 22 9.97 28.96 -16.91
N ALA A 23 11.13 29.52 -16.54
CA ALA A 23 11.36 30.04 -15.19
C ALA A 23 10.29 31.07 -14.79
N ASP A 24 9.85 31.02 -13.54
CA ASP A 24 8.81 31.88 -12.95
C ASP A 24 7.38 31.69 -13.50
N GLU A 25 7.17 30.79 -14.46
CA GLU A 25 5.83 30.41 -14.89
C GLU A 25 5.09 29.65 -13.79
N GLN A 26 3.80 29.98 -13.62
CA GLN A 26 2.92 29.38 -12.63
C GLN A 26 1.86 28.51 -13.29
N TYR A 27 1.73 27.30 -12.75
CA TYR A 27 0.79 26.31 -13.19
C TYR A 27 -0.16 25.97 -12.06
N GLU A 28 -1.43 25.87 -12.39
CA GLU A 28 -2.41 25.27 -11.52
C GLU A 28 -2.49 23.78 -11.81
N LEU A 29 -2.46 22.99 -10.75
CA LEU A 29 -2.56 21.55 -10.79
C LEU A 29 -3.82 21.10 -10.08
N ARG A 30 -4.54 20.17 -10.69
CA ARG A 30 -5.56 19.36 -10.02
C ARG A 30 -5.05 17.93 -9.89
N LEU A 31 -5.00 17.43 -8.66
CA LEU A 31 -4.55 16.07 -8.35
C LEU A 31 -5.76 15.13 -8.21
N SER A 32 -5.67 13.95 -8.82
CA SER A 32 -6.69 12.90 -8.67
C SER A 32 -6.05 11.54 -8.40
N VAL A 33 -6.53 10.87 -7.35
CA VAL A 33 -6.07 9.54 -6.91
C VAL A 33 -7.10 8.50 -7.34
N CYS A 34 -6.62 7.29 -7.70
CA CYS A 34 -7.50 6.17 -8.05
C CYS A 34 -8.57 5.93 -6.95
N PRO A 35 -9.88 5.97 -7.30
CA PRO A 35 -10.96 5.89 -6.32
C PRO A 35 -11.21 4.46 -5.80
N ASN A 36 -10.65 3.43 -6.44
CA ASN A 36 -10.75 2.07 -5.94
C ASN A 36 -9.91 1.96 -4.65
N PRO A 37 -10.49 1.69 -3.47
CA PRO A 37 -9.80 1.73 -2.18
C PRO A 37 -8.64 0.74 -2.09
N VAL A 38 -8.74 -0.44 -2.70
CA VAL A 38 -7.73 -1.52 -2.59
C VAL A 38 -6.76 -1.57 -3.77
N CYS A 39 -6.96 -0.73 -4.79
CA CYS A 39 -6.06 -0.66 -5.96
C CYS A 39 -4.63 -0.25 -5.56
N ARG A 40 -3.64 -1.00 -6.03
CA ARG A 40 -2.20 -0.81 -5.76
C ARG A 40 -1.44 -0.04 -6.85
N CYS A 41 -2.11 0.82 -7.63
CA CYS A 41 -1.48 1.49 -8.78
C CYS A 41 -0.30 2.38 -8.39
N GLY A 42 -0.35 3.06 -7.25
CA GLY A 42 0.69 4.02 -6.86
C GLY A 42 0.67 5.32 -7.66
N SER A 43 -0.28 5.49 -8.58
CA SER A 43 -0.31 6.64 -9.48
C SER A 43 -1.22 7.78 -8.99
N ILE A 44 -0.77 9.02 -9.20
CA ILE A 44 -1.61 10.23 -9.15
C ILE A 44 -1.76 10.79 -10.56
N SER A 45 -2.99 11.15 -10.94
CA SER A 45 -3.25 11.94 -12.14
C SER A 45 -3.10 13.42 -11.85
N ILE A 46 -2.29 14.08 -12.66
CA ILE A 46 -2.08 15.52 -12.62
C ILE A 46 -2.75 16.11 -13.85
N GLN A 47 -3.72 16.99 -13.63
CA GLN A 47 -4.22 17.88 -14.66
C GLN A 47 -3.59 19.25 -14.43
N MET A 48 -2.79 19.70 -15.40
CA MET A 48 -2.06 20.96 -15.36
C MET A 48 -2.72 21.97 -16.30
N THR A 49 -2.95 23.18 -15.80
CA THR A 49 -3.44 24.32 -16.58
C THR A 49 -2.56 25.53 -16.31
N SER A 50 -2.08 26.20 -17.36
CA SER A 50 -1.33 27.45 -17.20
C SER A 50 -2.24 28.56 -16.68
N ASP A 51 -1.71 29.38 -15.78
CA ASP A 51 -2.35 30.65 -15.44
C ASP A 51 -2.22 31.58 -16.66
N ALA A 52 -3.34 32.04 -17.23
CA ALA A 52 -3.38 32.76 -18.51
C ALA A 52 -2.81 34.19 -18.48
N SER A 53 -1.94 34.51 -17.52
CA SER A 53 -1.51 35.88 -17.19
C SER A 53 -0.05 36.19 -17.51
N THR A 54 0.72 35.26 -18.09
CA THR A 54 2.10 35.54 -18.52
C THR A 54 2.10 36.31 -19.84
N ASP A 55 2.49 37.58 -19.77
CA ASP A 55 2.62 38.56 -20.87
C ASP A 55 3.80 38.24 -21.84
N HIS A 56 4.26 37.00 -21.82
CA HIS A 56 5.38 36.47 -22.61
C HIS A 56 4.86 35.25 -23.38
N GLY A 57 4.62 35.46 -24.67
CA GLY A 57 3.82 34.58 -25.52
C GLY A 57 4.16 33.09 -25.44
N VAL A 58 3.08 32.30 -25.65
CA VAL A 58 2.98 30.83 -25.66
C VAL A 58 2.95 30.19 -24.26
N SER A 59 1.80 30.34 -23.59
CA SER A 59 1.39 29.44 -22.51
C SER A 59 1.41 27.98 -23.00
N LEU A 60 2.01 27.08 -22.21
CA LEU A 60 1.93 25.64 -22.49
C LEU A 60 0.47 25.18 -22.48
N PRO A 61 0.08 24.25 -23.37
CA PRO A 61 -1.28 23.73 -23.41
C PRO A 61 -1.60 22.99 -22.11
N PRO A 62 -2.88 22.95 -21.70
CA PRO A 62 -3.28 22.10 -20.60
C PRO A 62 -2.88 20.66 -20.91
N ALA A 63 -2.32 19.99 -19.90
CA ALA A 63 -1.78 18.64 -20.04
C ALA A 63 -2.31 17.76 -18.91
N THR A 64 -2.63 16.51 -19.24
CA THR A 64 -2.90 15.49 -18.22
C THR A 64 -1.82 14.42 -18.28
N PHE A 65 -1.26 14.06 -17.14
CA PHE A 65 -0.28 12.98 -17.05
C PHE A 65 -0.37 12.25 -15.71
N LEU A 66 0.20 11.05 -15.66
CA LEU A 66 0.25 10.23 -14.45
C LEU A 66 1.66 10.24 -13.87
N ILE A 67 1.78 10.32 -12.55
CA ILE A 67 3.05 10.11 -11.85
C ILE A 67 2.95 8.89 -10.95
N ASP A 68 4.01 8.10 -10.87
CA ASP A 68 4.17 7.01 -9.91
C ASP A 68 4.86 7.56 -8.65
N VAL A 69 4.09 7.73 -7.59
CA VAL A 69 4.60 8.29 -6.33
C VAL A 69 5.40 7.28 -5.50
N MET A 70 5.31 5.99 -5.85
CA MET A 70 6.07 4.93 -5.20
C MET A 70 7.50 4.90 -5.71
N ASN A 71 7.67 5.08 -7.02
CA ASN A 71 8.98 5.07 -7.68
C ASN A 71 9.55 6.47 -7.92
N GLY A 72 8.77 7.53 -7.70
CA GLY A 72 9.24 8.92 -7.87
C GLY A 72 9.51 9.26 -9.34
N CYS A 73 8.63 8.81 -10.25
CA CYS A 73 8.82 8.99 -11.68
C CYS A 73 7.51 9.27 -12.42
N LEU A 74 7.61 9.60 -13.70
CA LEU A 74 6.45 9.68 -14.59
C LEU A 74 5.92 8.27 -14.87
N ASP A 75 4.62 8.07 -14.75
CA ASP A 75 3.97 6.80 -15.08
C ASP A 75 3.61 6.77 -16.57
N THR A 76 4.45 6.09 -17.35
CA THR A 76 4.26 5.92 -18.80
C THR A 76 3.53 4.62 -19.16
N THR A 77 2.94 3.92 -18.19
CA THR A 77 2.29 2.62 -18.43
C THR A 77 0.87 2.76 -19.04
N GLY A 78 0.39 3.99 -19.20
CA GLY A 78 -0.87 4.37 -19.85
C GLY A 78 -0.83 4.45 -21.39
N ASP A 79 -1.98 4.76 -21.97
CA ASP A 79 -2.26 4.75 -23.41
C ASP A 79 -1.34 5.69 -24.23
N LYS A 80 -1.09 5.34 -25.49
CA LYS A 80 -0.11 5.99 -26.39
C LYS A 80 -0.47 7.42 -26.81
N THR A 81 -1.61 7.94 -26.37
CA THR A 81 -2.14 9.27 -26.70
C THR A 81 -1.35 10.43 -26.04
N MET A 82 -0.45 10.15 -25.10
CA MET A 82 0.26 11.17 -24.29
C MET A 82 1.63 11.63 -24.81
N GLN A 83 2.05 11.35 -26.06
CA GLN A 83 3.41 11.76 -26.50
C GLN A 83 3.69 13.28 -26.41
N ALA A 84 2.67 14.14 -26.57
CA ALA A 84 2.81 15.59 -26.40
C ALA A 84 2.72 16.05 -24.93
N GLU A 85 2.06 15.27 -24.06
CA GLU A 85 1.89 15.56 -22.63
C GLU A 85 3.04 14.98 -21.79
N GLN A 86 3.76 14.00 -22.33
CA GLN A 86 4.90 13.34 -21.69
C GLN A 86 6.06 14.30 -21.42
N ALA A 87 6.40 15.19 -22.36
CA ALA A 87 7.49 16.15 -22.18
C ALA A 87 7.23 17.12 -21.00
N LEU A 88 5.97 17.52 -20.81
CA LEU A 88 5.56 18.34 -19.67
C LEU A 88 5.56 17.54 -18.36
N GLY A 89 5.11 16.29 -18.41
CA GLY A 89 5.20 15.39 -17.27
C GLY A 89 6.65 15.11 -16.84
N GLU A 90 7.56 14.90 -17.80
CA GLU A 90 9.00 14.72 -17.56
C GLU A 90 9.60 15.97 -16.93
N LEU A 91 9.32 17.15 -17.50
CA LEU A 91 9.75 18.42 -16.92
C LEU A 91 9.20 18.61 -15.49
N PHE A 92 7.93 18.29 -15.26
CA PHE A 92 7.34 18.39 -13.93
C PHE A 92 8.07 17.48 -12.92
N VAL A 93 8.22 16.19 -13.26
CA VAL A 93 8.88 15.18 -12.42
C VAL A 93 10.34 15.53 -12.12
N ASP A 94 11.10 15.96 -13.12
CA ASP A 94 12.52 16.34 -12.99
C ASP A 94 12.74 17.53 -12.05
N ARG A 95 11.69 18.31 -11.77
CA ARG A 95 11.75 19.50 -10.94
C ARG A 95 11.18 19.31 -9.54
N LEU A 96 10.58 18.16 -9.24
CA LEU A 96 10.12 17.86 -7.89
C LEU A 96 11.31 17.57 -6.97
N SER A 97 11.32 18.22 -5.82
CA SER A 97 12.24 17.88 -4.74
C SER A 97 11.80 16.62 -3.99
N ASP A 98 12.68 16.07 -3.15
CA ASP A 98 12.34 14.96 -2.24
C ASP A 98 11.17 15.31 -1.30
N GLU A 99 11.05 16.59 -0.90
CA GLU A 99 9.96 17.09 -0.07
C GLU A 99 8.64 17.17 -0.85
N ASP A 100 8.67 17.60 -2.12
CA ASP A 100 7.48 17.60 -2.97
C ASP A 100 7.01 16.15 -3.21
N TRP A 101 7.92 15.21 -3.45
CA TRP A 101 7.61 13.79 -3.56
C TRP A 101 7.05 13.19 -2.26
N ALA A 102 7.61 13.57 -1.11
CA ALA A 102 7.08 13.15 0.20
C ALA A 102 5.66 13.67 0.41
N SER A 103 5.38 14.91 0.01
CA SER A 103 4.06 15.53 0.05
C SER A 103 3.05 14.79 -0.84
N LEU A 104 3.44 14.48 -2.09
CA LEU A 104 2.60 13.72 -3.03
C LEU A 104 2.29 12.30 -2.53
N ARG A 105 3.28 11.60 -1.95
CA ARG A 105 3.04 10.32 -1.27
C ARG A 105 2.07 10.48 -0.10
N GLY A 106 2.25 11.52 0.72
CA GLY A 106 1.36 11.83 1.83
C GLY A 106 -0.09 12.02 1.38
N ILE A 107 -0.32 12.77 0.30
CA ILE A 107 -1.64 12.96 -0.33
C ILE A 107 -2.20 11.61 -0.79
N PHE A 108 -1.42 10.84 -1.56
CA PHE A 108 -1.84 9.53 -2.06
C PHE A 108 -2.29 8.61 -0.92
N PHE A 109 -1.44 8.38 0.08
CA PHE A 109 -1.75 7.49 1.19
C PHE A 109 -2.93 8.00 2.04
N SER A 110 -3.05 9.31 2.23
CA SER A 110 -4.17 9.89 2.98
C SER A 110 -5.51 9.65 2.27
N VAL A 111 -5.58 9.88 0.96
CA VAL A 111 -6.80 9.63 0.18
C VAL A 111 -7.12 8.13 0.15
N LYS A 112 -6.13 7.28 -0.10
CA LYS A 112 -6.30 5.82 -0.16
C LYS A 112 -6.76 5.22 1.18
N ARG A 113 -6.20 5.73 2.29
CA ARG A 113 -6.65 5.38 3.63
C ARG A 113 -8.09 5.83 3.86
N PHE A 114 -8.42 7.09 3.56
CA PHE A 114 -9.79 7.59 3.69
C PHE A 114 -10.80 6.72 2.93
N LEU A 115 -10.49 6.37 1.68
CA LEU A 115 -11.33 5.49 0.86
C LEU A 115 -11.46 4.09 1.48
N THR A 116 -10.38 3.51 1.99
CA THR A 116 -10.37 2.16 2.57
C THR A 116 -11.15 2.08 3.89
N GLU A 117 -11.02 3.09 4.75
CA GLU A 117 -11.72 3.13 6.05
C GLU A 117 -13.22 3.42 5.92
N ASN A 118 -13.65 4.10 4.85
CA ASN A 118 -15.06 4.46 4.62
C ASN A 118 -15.77 3.59 3.58
N ALA A 119 -15.08 2.66 2.93
CA ALA A 119 -15.69 1.75 1.97
C ALA A 119 -16.52 0.67 2.68
N ALA A 120 -17.73 0.44 2.17
CA ALA A 120 -18.53 -0.72 2.53
C ALA A 120 -17.86 -2.01 2.04
N ASP A 121 -17.96 -3.09 2.81
CA ASP A 121 -17.30 -4.37 2.48
C ASP A 121 -17.79 -4.92 1.12
N GLU A 122 -19.03 -4.63 0.73
CA GLU A 122 -19.63 -5.06 -0.55
C GLU A 122 -19.03 -4.36 -1.77
N ASP A 123 -18.40 -3.20 -1.58
CA ASP A 123 -17.77 -2.41 -2.66
C ASP A 123 -16.28 -2.75 -2.83
N LEU A 124 -15.72 -3.54 -1.91
CA LEU A 124 -14.31 -3.92 -1.92
C LEU A 124 -14.06 -5.13 -2.83
N ASP A 125 -13.29 -4.91 -3.90
CA ASP A 125 -12.79 -5.97 -4.80
C ASP A 125 -11.46 -6.53 -4.30
N VAL A 126 -11.54 -7.36 -3.25
CA VAL A 126 -10.39 -7.99 -2.59
C VAL A 126 -10.14 -9.41 -3.10
N TYR A 127 -8.90 -9.87 -3.00
CA TYR A 127 -8.51 -11.23 -3.37
C TYR A 127 -8.11 -12.04 -2.14
N PHE A 128 -8.65 -13.26 -2.01
CA PHE A 128 -8.24 -14.23 -1.00
C PHE A 128 -7.65 -15.50 -1.63
N PRO A 129 -6.52 -16.03 -1.11
CA PRO A 129 -5.97 -17.32 -1.49
C PRO A 129 -6.79 -18.47 -0.87
N VAL A 130 -8.00 -18.72 -1.39
CA VAL A 130 -8.97 -19.67 -0.84
C VAL A 130 -8.39 -21.07 -0.66
N SER A 131 -7.53 -21.52 -1.58
CA SER A 131 -7.01 -22.88 -1.58
C SER A 131 -6.06 -23.15 -0.41
N GLU A 132 -5.27 -22.15 -0.06
CA GLU A 132 -4.29 -22.12 1.02
C GLU A 132 -5.00 -21.93 2.37
N ILE A 133 -6.05 -21.09 2.41
CA ILE A 133 -6.88 -20.90 3.61
C ILE A 133 -7.63 -22.18 3.96
N ASP A 134 -8.30 -22.81 2.98
CA ASP A 134 -9.18 -23.95 3.25
C ASP A 134 -8.38 -25.25 3.51
N ARG A 135 -7.22 -25.45 2.84
CA ARG A 135 -6.40 -26.67 2.98
C ARG A 135 -5.29 -26.56 4.03
N ASP A 136 -4.56 -25.45 4.02
CA ASP A 136 -3.33 -25.29 4.80
C ASP A 136 -3.53 -24.43 6.05
N SER A 137 -4.78 -24.02 6.32
CA SER A 137 -5.14 -23.16 7.46
C SER A 137 -4.33 -21.86 7.49
N LEU A 138 -4.02 -21.31 6.30
CA LEU A 138 -3.29 -20.05 6.16
C LEU A 138 -3.99 -18.93 6.94
N MET A 139 -3.24 -18.31 7.84
CA MET A 139 -3.60 -17.05 8.48
C MET A 139 -3.41 -15.91 7.49
N VAL A 140 -4.38 -15.01 7.39
CA VAL A 140 -4.43 -13.94 6.40
C VAL A 140 -3.92 -12.64 7.00
N ASP A 141 -2.93 -12.04 6.35
CA ASP A 141 -2.44 -10.68 6.64
C ASP A 141 -3.53 -9.64 6.33
N PHE A 142 -3.88 -8.82 7.32
CA PHE A 142 -4.88 -7.76 7.19
C PHE A 142 -4.54 -6.74 6.11
N HIS A 143 -3.29 -6.27 6.05
CA HIS A 143 -2.83 -5.27 5.08
C HIS A 143 -2.52 -5.87 3.70
N GLN A 144 -2.43 -7.20 3.60
CA GLN A 144 -2.45 -7.86 2.30
C GLN A 144 -3.83 -7.68 1.62
N ILE A 145 -4.91 -7.82 2.39
CA ILE A 145 -6.28 -7.66 1.91
C ILE A 145 -6.66 -6.17 1.78
N LEU A 146 -6.31 -5.35 2.77
CA LEU A 146 -6.61 -3.91 2.83
C LEU A 146 -5.31 -3.09 2.88
N PRO A 147 -4.64 -2.85 1.74
CA PRO A 147 -3.29 -2.25 1.67
C PRO A 147 -3.11 -0.90 2.33
N TYR A 148 -4.16 -0.10 2.40
CA TYR A 148 -4.10 1.28 2.88
C TYR A 148 -4.90 1.48 4.15
N ALA A 149 -5.35 0.40 4.79
CA ALA A 149 -5.92 0.50 6.12
C ALA A 149 -4.86 1.04 7.08
N GLU A 150 -5.30 1.72 8.13
CA GLU A 150 -4.39 2.25 9.14
C GLU A 150 -3.43 1.17 9.66
N ILE A 151 -2.14 1.50 9.77
CA ILE A 151 -1.19 0.65 10.48
C ILE A 151 -1.11 1.18 11.90
N LYS A 152 -1.36 0.31 12.88
CA LYS A 152 -1.23 0.68 14.29
C LYS A 152 0.25 0.74 14.65
N LEU A 153 0.66 1.86 15.23
CA LEU A 153 2.00 2.04 15.78
C LEU A 153 1.95 1.93 17.31
N VAL A 154 2.91 1.23 17.89
CA VAL A 154 3.09 1.15 19.34
C VAL A 154 4.53 1.46 19.71
N GLU A 155 4.71 2.12 20.86
CA GLU A 155 6.02 2.49 21.36
C GLU A 155 6.34 1.67 22.62
N ALA A 156 7.56 1.14 22.69
CA ALA A 156 8.07 0.46 23.86
C ALA A 156 9.60 0.58 23.90
N CYS A 157 10.14 0.91 25.07
CA CYS A 157 11.59 1.02 25.30
C CYS A 157 12.31 1.87 24.22
N ASP A 158 11.78 3.06 23.93
CA ASP A 158 12.31 4.02 22.95
C ASP A 158 12.37 3.50 21.49
N LYS A 159 11.61 2.45 21.17
CA LYS A 159 11.41 1.95 19.81
C LYS A 159 9.95 2.04 19.39
N ARG A 160 9.71 2.26 18.10
CA ARG A 160 8.37 2.23 17.52
C ARG A 160 8.19 1.00 16.66
N PHE A 161 7.05 0.34 16.81
CA PHE A 161 6.70 -0.87 16.08
C PHE A 161 5.40 -0.69 15.30
N ALA A 162 5.44 -1.06 14.03
CA ALA A 162 4.26 -1.26 13.20
C ALA A 162 3.71 -2.68 13.41
N LEU A 163 2.41 -2.79 13.66
CA LEU A 163 1.75 -4.07 13.90
C LEU A 163 1.26 -4.68 12.58
N MET A 164 1.89 -5.76 12.14
CA MET A 164 1.41 -6.56 11.00
C MET A 164 0.61 -7.76 11.53
N GLU A 165 -0.69 -7.73 11.28
CA GLU A 165 -1.67 -8.60 11.94
C GLU A 165 -2.15 -9.71 11.01
N HIS A 166 -2.10 -10.96 11.48
CA HIS A 166 -2.61 -12.11 10.74
C HIS A 166 -3.77 -12.77 11.49
N TYR A 167 -4.81 -13.14 10.74
CA TYR A 167 -6.07 -13.65 11.27
C TYR A 167 -6.54 -14.93 10.56
N CYS A 168 -7.26 -15.79 11.28
CA CYS A 168 -7.91 -16.96 10.69
C CYS A 168 -9.31 -16.60 10.18
N VAL A 169 -9.49 -16.62 8.86
CA VAL A 169 -10.78 -16.29 8.22
C VAL A 169 -11.67 -17.51 7.96
N LYS A 170 -11.27 -18.71 8.42
CA LYS A 170 -11.99 -19.96 8.13
C LYS A 170 -13.43 -19.93 8.68
N PRO A 171 -14.46 -20.13 7.84
CA PRO A 171 -15.85 -20.11 8.28
C PRO A 171 -16.13 -21.13 9.38
N GLY A 172 -16.82 -20.70 10.44
CA GLY A 172 -17.16 -21.54 11.59
C GLY A 172 -16.04 -21.73 12.62
N CYS A 173 -14.84 -21.19 12.38
CA CYS A 173 -13.79 -21.18 13.39
C CYS A 173 -14.14 -20.19 14.52
N SER A 174 -13.97 -20.62 15.78
CA SER A 174 -14.25 -19.79 16.97
C SER A 174 -13.02 -19.06 17.51
N CYS A 175 -11.86 -19.21 16.88
CA CYS A 175 -10.58 -18.68 17.36
C CYS A 175 -10.62 -17.15 17.49
N SER A 176 -9.86 -16.67 18.46
CA SER A 176 -9.63 -15.25 18.77
C SER A 176 -8.14 -14.90 18.85
N ASP A 177 -7.27 -15.80 18.38
CA ASP A 177 -5.85 -15.53 18.23
C ASP A 177 -5.63 -14.56 17.06
N VAL A 178 -4.85 -13.51 17.31
CA VAL A 178 -4.19 -12.70 16.28
C VAL A 178 -2.68 -12.89 16.41
N PHE A 179 -2.02 -13.12 15.28
CA PHE A 179 -0.56 -13.18 15.22
C PHE A 179 -0.05 -11.79 14.80
N VAL A 180 0.66 -11.14 15.71
CA VAL A 180 1.15 -9.77 15.55
C VAL A 180 2.66 -9.82 15.34
N THR A 181 3.10 -9.60 14.10
CA THR A 181 4.51 -9.38 13.80
C THR A 181 4.83 -7.91 14.11
N LEU A 182 5.83 -7.66 14.93
CA LEU A 182 6.24 -6.31 15.32
C LEU A 182 7.37 -5.85 14.41
N VAL A 183 7.07 -5.02 13.42
CA VAL A 183 8.07 -4.51 12.48
C VAL A 183 8.63 -3.21 13.04
N ASN A 184 9.95 -3.10 13.18
CA ASN A 184 10.59 -1.88 13.66
C ASN A 184 10.37 -0.72 12.66
N ALA A 185 9.62 0.29 13.07
CA ALA A 185 9.25 1.42 12.23
C ALA A 185 10.36 2.47 12.08
N ASP A 186 11.44 2.37 12.87
CA ASP A 186 12.58 3.29 12.85
C ASP A 186 13.71 2.78 11.94
N VAL A 187 13.65 1.53 11.47
CA VAL A 187 14.64 0.94 10.56
C VAL A 187 14.14 1.00 9.12
N VAL A 188 14.78 1.85 8.31
CA VAL A 188 14.35 2.12 6.91
C VAL A 188 15.19 1.37 5.87
N SER A 189 16.39 0.87 6.24
CA SER A 189 17.43 0.49 5.25
C SER A 189 17.73 -1.00 5.09
N GLU A 190 17.19 -1.88 5.94
CA GLU A 190 17.43 -3.33 5.83
C GLU A 190 16.08 -4.02 5.65
N VAL A 191 15.96 -4.87 4.62
CA VAL A 191 14.85 -5.82 4.54
C VAL A 191 15.13 -6.86 5.63
N PRO A 192 14.38 -6.86 6.74
CA PRO A 192 14.59 -7.84 7.79
C PRO A 192 14.32 -9.23 7.19
N SER A 193 15.12 -10.23 7.54
CA SER A 193 14.70 -11.59 7.18
C SER A 193 13.43 -11.91 7.96
N ALA A 194 12.53 -12.71 7.40
CA ALA A 194 11.26 -13.03 8.06
C ALA A 194 11.46 -13.66 9.45
N ASP A 195 12.63 -14.24 9.73
CA ASP A 195 12.98 -14.85 11.01
C ASP A 195 13.46 -13.83 12.07
N ASP A 196 13.79 -12.60 11.67
CA ASP A 196 14.32 -11.57 12.55
C ASP A 196 13.22 -10.84 13.35
N GLU A 197 11.99 -10.83 12.84
CA GLU A 197 10.91 -10.06 13.44
C GLU A 197 10.17 -10.84 14.53
N PRO A 198 10.04 -10.29 15.75
CA PRO A 198 9.28 -10.95 16.82
C PRO A 198 7.80 -11.07 16.46
N VAL A 199 7.20 -12.16 16.94
CA VAL A 199 5.77 -12.44 16.77
C VAL A 199 5.16 -12.72 18.13
N LEU A 200 4.14 -11.94 18.46
CA LEU A 200 3.27 -12.18 19.60
C LEU A 200 1.97 -12.80 19.11
N VAL A 201 1.42 -13.74 19.87
CA VAL A 201 0.06 -14.21 19.67
C VAL A 201 -0.79 -13.70 20.81
N ILE A 202 -1.88 -13.03 20.47
CA ILE A 202 -2.81 -12.41 21.42
C ILE A 202 -4.16 -13.05 21.21
N ASP A 203 -4.74 -13.61 22.27
CA ASP A 203 -6.14 -13.97 22.31
C ASP A 203 -6.94 -12.76 22.80
N TYR A 204 -7.57 -12.03 21.87
CA TYR A 204 -8.28 -10.80 22.24
C TYR A 204 -9.54 -11.05 23.09
N LYS A 205 -10.07 -12.29 23.17
CA LYS A 205 -11.21 -12.60 24.04
C LYS A 205 -10.78 -12.82 25.49
N SER A 206 -9.74 -13.61 25.70
CA SER A 206 -9.22 -13.85 27.05
C SER A 206 -8.26 -12.74 27.51
N ARG A 207 -7.78 -11.91 26.59
CA ARG A 207 -6.72 -10.91 26.78
C ARG A 207 -5.43 -11.54 27.31
N SER A 208 -5.19 -12.79 26.93
CA SER A 208 -3.94 -13.48 27.18
C SER A 208 -3.03 -13.38 25.96
N TRP A 209 -1.73 -13.51 26.16
CA TRP A 209 -0.75 -13.40 25.10
C TRP A 209 0.42 -14.35 25.34
N ARG A 210 1.15 -14.67 24.27
CA ARG A 210 2.37 -15.50 24.29
C ARG A 210 3.35 -15.05 23.21
N VAL A 211 4.61 -15.36 23.41
CA VAL A 211 5.65 -15.20 22.37
C VAL A 211 5.63 -16.42 21.46
N GLU A 212 5.33 -16.21 20.19
CA GLU A 212 5.47 -17.24 19.14
C GLU A 212 6.89 -17.26 18.60
N ARG A 213 7.47 -16.06 18.39
CA ARG A 213 8.84 -15.89 17.93
C ARG A 213 9.51 -14.72 18.63
N LEU A 214 10.71 -14.95 19.15
CA LEU A 214 11.49 -13.91 19.84
C LEU A 214 12.13 -12.90 18.88
N GLY A 215 12.51 -13.33 17.67
CA GLY A 215 13.22 -12.48 16.71
C GLY A 215 14.55 -11.97 17.28
N ARG A 216 14.92 -10.73 16.92
CA ARG A 216 16.11 -10.01 17.44
C ARG A 216 15.85 -9.24 18.73
N GLU A 217 14.61 -9.21 19.22
CA GLU A 217 14.23 -8.44 20.40
C GLU A 217 14.41 -9.25 21.70
N ASN A 218 14.40 -8.57 22.84
CA ASN A 218 14.56 -9.22 24.14
C ASN A 218 13.20 -9.51 24.82
N ALA A 219 13.20 -10.46 25.75
CA ALA A 219 11.99 -10.88 26.46
C ALA A 219 11.31 -9.75 27.26
N VAL A 220 12.07 -8.81 27.81
CA VAL A 220 11.52 -7.70 28.61
C VAL A 220 10.67 -6.76 27.74
N LEU A 221 11.17 -6.44 26.55
CA LEU A 221 10.43 -5.63 25.57
C LEU A 221 9.15 -6.35 25.12
N LEU A 222 9.24 -7.65 24.83
CA LEU A 222 8.07 -8.45 24.44
C LEU A 222 7.04 -8.60 25.56
N GLU A 223 7.47 -8.70 26.81
CA GLU A 223 6.58 -8.69 27.99
C GLU A 223 5.79 -7.38 28.08
N HIS A 224 6.46 -6.25 27.86
CA HIS A 224 5.84 -4.94 27.87
C HIS A 224 4.82 -4.80 26.74
N LEU A 225 5.20 -5.18 25.52
CA LEU A 225 4.33 -5.11 24.34
C LEU A 225 3.16 -6.09 24.44
N GLY A 226 3.38 -7.33 24.86
CA GLY A 226 2.33 -8.32 25.05
C GLY A 226 1.27 -7.86 26.05
N THR A 227 1.73 -7.32 27.19
CA THR A 227 0.84 -6.72 28.20
C THR A 227 0.07 -5.52 27.63
N ARG A 228 0.76 -4.62 26.91
CA ARG A 228 0.14 -3.42 26.32
C ARG A 228 -0.93 -3.80 25.29
N LEU A 229 -0.62 -4.71 24.37
CA LEU A 229 -1.50 -5.14 23.30
C LEU A 229 -2.65 -6.04 23.80
N SER A 230 -2.67 -6.39 25.08
CA SER A 230 -3.75 -7.15 25.71
C SER A 230 -4.75 -6.26 26.48
N THR A 231 -4.68 -4.93 26.30
CA THR A 231 -5.69 -4.04 26.89
C THR A 231 -7.05 -4.21 26.22
N GLU A 232 -8.11 -3.76 26.89
CA GLU A 232 -9.48 -3.82 26.34
C GLU A 232 -9.60 -3.08 25.00
N ASP A 233 -8.91 -1.95 24.85
CA ASP A 233 -8.97 -1.15 23.62
C ASP A 233 -8.29 -1.86 22.45
N ASP A 234 -7.14 -2.48 22.70
CA ASP A 234 -6.42 -3.29 21.71
C ASP A 234 -7.22 -4.55 21.35
N ALA A 235 -7.84 -5.20 22.34
CA ALA A 235 -8.70 -6.35 22.12
C ALA A 235 -9.90 -6.02 21.20
N ARG A 236 -10.58 -4.89 21.44
CA ARG A 236 -11.68 -4.45 20.56
C ARG A 236 -11.20 -4.14 19.15
N HIS A 237 -10.01 -3.55 19.00
CA HIS A 237 -9.39 -3.28 17.69
C HIS A 237 -9.13 -4.58 16.93
N PHE A 238 -8.46 -5.56 17.55
CA PHE A 238 -8.19 -6.85 16.91
C PHE A 238 -9.47 -7.61 16.56
N GLN A 239 -10.46 -7.59 17.45
CA GLN A 239 -11.76 -8.20 17.19
C GLN A 239 -12.44 -7.57 15.97
N ALA A 240 -12.51 -6.24 15.89
CA ALA A 240 -13.15 -5.53 14.78
C ALA A 240 -12.50 -5.87 13.43
N ARG A 241 -11.16 -5.94 13.39
CA ARG A 241 -10.41 -6.33 12.18
C ARG A 241 -10.61 -7.79 11.80
N HIS A 242 -10.62 -8.68 12.78
CA HIS A 242 -10.88 -10.10 12.55
C HIS A 242 -12.28 -10.34 11.98
N ASP A 243 -13.29 -9.67 12.54
CA ASP A 243 -14.68 -9.75 12.08
C ASP A 243 -14.81 -9.20 10.65
N ARG A 244 -14.17 -8.07 10.33
CA ARG A 244 -14.14 -7.50 8.97
C ARG A 244 -13.48 -8.45 7.95
N LEU A 245 -12.33 -9.05 8.27
CA LEU A 245 -11.70 -10.01 7.36
C LEU A 245 -12.56 -11.26 7.12
N ARG A 246 -13.25 -11.76 8.15
CA ARG A 246 -14.18 -12.88 8.01
C ARG A 246 -15.37 -12.52 7.12
N SER A 247 -15.94 -11.32 7.29
CA SER A 247 -16.98 -10.76 6.41
C SER A 247 -16.52 -10.73 4.95
N LEU A 248 -15.37 -10.11 4.69
CA LEU A 248 -14.78 -10.00 3.36
C LEU A 248 -14.50 -11.37 2.73
N TYR A 249 -14.00 -12.33 3.49
CA TYR A 249 -13.76 -13.68 2.99
C TYR A 249 -15.06 -14.39 2.57
N LEU A 250 -16.15 -14.21 3.33
CA LEU A 250 -17.46 -14.76 2.98
C LEU A 250 -18.03 -14.12 1.71
N LEU A 251 -17.95 -12.79 1.58
CA LEU A 251 -18.34 -12.07 0.37
C LEU A 251 -17.53 -12.53 -0.85
N TYR A 252 -16.21 -12.67 -0.69
CA TYR A 252 -15.34 -13.22 -1.74
C TYR A 252 -15.80 -14.61 -2.17
N LYS A 253 -15.99 -15.54 -1.22
CA LYS A 253 -16.50 -16.89 -1.54
C LYS A 253 -17.88 -16.83 -2.21
N GLN A 254 -18.76 -15.93 -1.82
CA GLN A 254 -20.07 -15.77 -2.44
C GLN A 254 -19.97 -15.33 -3.91
N ARG A 255 -19.14 -14.32 -4.21
CA ARG A 255 -18.91 -13.84 -5.58
C ARG A 255 -18.26 -14.91 -6.46
N HIS A 256 -17.40 -15.75 -5.87
CA HIS A 256 -16.65 -16.79 -6.57
C HIS A 256 -17.22 -18.22 -6.42
N ARG A 257 -18.45 -18.37 -5.90
CA ARG A 257 -19.15 -19.67 -5.75
C ARG A 257 -19.76 -20.20 -7.04
N SER A 258 -20.04 -19.32 -8.01
CA SER A 258 -20.61 -19.68 -9.31
C SER A 258 -19.53 -20.25 -10.22
N GLY A 259 -19.44 -21.57 -10.29
CA GLY A 259 -18.52 -22.32 -11.16
C GLY A 259 -18.72 -22.05 -12.65
N SER A 260 -18.30 -20.88 -13.13
CA SER A 260 -17.75 -20.75 -14.48
C SER A 260 -16.26 -20.94 -14.36
N SER A 261 -15.82 -22.15 -14.68
CA SER A 261 -14.48 -22.39 -15.17
C SER A 261 -14.27 -21.65 -16.50
N THR A 262 -14.19 -20.32 -16.47
CA THR A 262 -12.98 -19.79 -17.07
C THR A 262 -11.91 -20.17 -16.07
N ARG A 263 -10.99 -21.05 -16.47
CA ARG A 263 -9.67 -21.01 -15.85
C ARG A 263 -9.24 -19.56 -15.97
N VAL A 264 -9.49 -18.74 -14.95
CA VAL A 264 -8.59 -17.63 -14.65
C VAL A 264 -7.27 -18.36 -14.57
N ARG A 265 -6.46 -18.22 -15.62
CA ARG A 265 -5.12 -18.77 -15.64
C ARG A 265 -4.53 -18.30 -14.32
N ASP A 266 -4.24 -19.27 -13.45
CA ASP A 266 -3.38 -19.15 -12.28
C ASP A 266 -2.55 -17.88 -12.39
N ALA A 267 -2.72 -16.98 -11.41
CA ALA A 267 -1.88 -15.81 -11.15
C ALA A 267 -0.69 -15.76 -12.11
N ARG A 268 -0.84 -15.03 -13.25
CA ARG A 268 0.06 -15.04 -14.43
C ARG A 268 1.25 -15.98 -14.21
N LYS A 269 1.10 -17.28 -14.46
CA LYS A 269 2.23 -18.24 -14.33
C LYS A 269 3.44 -17.62 -15.00
N VAL A 270 4.40 -17.16 -14.20
CA VAL A 270 5.61 -16.52 -14.73
C VAL A 270 6.26 -17.57 -15.61
N GLY A 271 6.35 -17.27 -16.91
CA GLY A 271 6.92 -18.17 -17.88
C GLY A 271 8.37 -18.44 -17.51
N ARG A 272 8.86 -19.67 -17.72
CA ARG A 272 10.28 -20.01 -17.48
C ARG A 272 11.27 -19.01 -18.09
N ASN A 273 10.89 -18.32 -19.16
CA ASN A 273 11.75 -17.34 -19.84
C ASN A 273 11.43 -15.87 -19.50
N ASP A 274 10.39 -15.60 -18.71
CA ASP A 274 9.97 -14.24 -18.33
C ASP A 274 10.94 -13.65 -17.30
N PRO A 275 11.01 -12.30 -17.17
CA PRO A 275 11.73 -11.66 -16.08
C PRO A 275 11.31 -12.21 -14.72
N CYS A 276 12.28 -12.52 -13.88
CA CYS A 276 12.03 -13.13 -12.58
C CYS A 276 11.41 -12.11 -11.62
N PRO A 277 10.31 -12.44 -10.93
CA PRO A 277 9.58 -11.48 -10.08
C PRO A 277 10.34 -11.06 -8.82
N CYS A 278 11.48 -11.69 -8.51
CA CYS A 278 12.36 -11.29 -7.40
C CYS A 278 13.23 -10.05 -7.69
N GLY A 279 13.02 -9.36 -8.81
CA GLY A 279 13.76 -8.14 -9.16
C GLY A 279 15.20 -8.37 -9.64
N SER A 280 15.66 -9.61 -9.80
CA SER A 280 17.06 -9.92 -10.17
C SER A 280 17.46 -9.55 -11.61
N GLY A 281 16.51 -9.13 -12.45
CA GLY A 281 16.72 -8.89 -13.89
C GLY A 281 16.99 -10.15 -14.74
N LYS A 282 17.05 -11.35 -14.14
CA LYS A 282 17.29 -12.62 -14.83
C LYS A 282 15.97 -13.26 -15.28
N LYS A 283 16.04 -14.17 -16.26
CA LYS A 283 14.90 -15.04 -16.62
C LYS A 283 14.55 -15.98 -15.46
N TYR A 284 13.26 -16.22 -15.21
CA TYR A 284 12.79 -17.04 -14.09
C TYR A 284 13.48 -18.41 -13.97
N LYS A 285 13.71 -19.11 -15.10
CA LYS A 285 14.42 -20.40 -15.13
C LYS A 285 15.89 -20.35 -14.67
N LYS A 286 16.53 -19.19 -14.73
CA LYS A 286 17.93 -18.97 -14.36
C LYS A 286 18.09 -18.28 -12.99
N CYS A 287 16.98 -18.02 -12.31
CA CYS A 287 16.96 -17.42 -10.99
C CYS A 287 16.17 -18.34 -10.04
N CYS A 288 15.01 -17.94 -9.55
CA CYS A 288 14.25 -18.67 -8.52
C CYS A 288 13.92 -20.12 -8.87
N LEU A 289 13.81 -20.48 -10.16
CA LEU A 289 13.57 -21.88 -10.56
C LEU A 289 14.87 -22.69 -10.76
N GLY A 290 15.99 -22.02 -11.00
CA GLY A 290 17.29 -22.66 -11.24
C GLY A 290 18.08 -22.90 -9.96
N SER A 291 17.71 -22.25 -8.86
CA SER A 291 18.37 -22.38 -7.55
C SER A 291 18.01 -23.67 -6.79
N ALA A 292 17.10 -24.51 -7.31
CA ALA A 292 16.67 -25.76 -6.66
C ALA A 292 17.56 -26.98 -6.99
N GLY A 293 18.85 -26.77 -7.28
CA GLY A 293 19.74 -27.87 -7.62
C GLY A 293 21.20 -27.46 -7.78
N ARG A 294 21.87 -27.30 -6.65
CA ARG A 294 23.28 -27.64 -6.40
C ARG A 294 23.55 -27.65 -4.91
#